data_AF-A0A7V9S1J7-F1
#
_entry.id   AF-A0A7V9S1J7-F1
#
_cell.length_a   1.000
_cell.length_b   1.000
_cell.length_c   1.000
_cell.angle_alpha   90.00
_cell.angle_beta   90.00
_cell.angle_gamma   90.00
#
_symmetry.space_group_name_H-M   'P 1'
#
loop_
_entity.id
_entity.type
_entity.pdbx_description
1 polymer ?
#
loop_
_entity_poly.entity_id
_entity_poly.type
_entity_poly.pdbx_seq_one_letter_code
_entity_poly.pdbx_strand_id
1 'polypeptide(L)' 'MAAPERGLCDSCAHQRLVSNTRGSVFSLCRRSAEDRRYPRYPRLPVTRCAGHERRAPGS' A
#
# COMPACT_ATOMS: atom_id res chain seq x y z
N MET A 1 10.06 -15.80 1.71
CA MET A 1 9.06 -15.43 2.73
C MET A 1 8.03 -14.55 2.04
N ALA A 2 6.83 -15.08 1.76
CA ALA A 2 5.78 -14.33 1.09
C ALA A 2 5.40 -13.13 1.97
N ALA A 3 5.48 -11.91 1.43
CA ALA A 3 4.99 -10.74 2.13
C ALA A 3 3.51 -10.97 2.50
N PRO A 4 3.06 -10.54 3.69
CA PRO A 4 1.65 -10.67 4.07
C PRO A 4 0.83 -10.06 2.94
N GLU A 5 -0.07 -10.84 2.36
CA GLU A 5 -0.91 -10.50 1.22
C GLU A 5 -1.66 -9.18 1.47
N ARG A 6 -1.10 -8.07 0.98
CA ARG A 6 -1.62 -6.71 1.23
C ARG A 6 -2.83 -6.39 0.34
N GLY A 7 -3.27 -7.36 -0.46
CA GLY A 7 -4.31 -7.22 -1.48
C GLY A 7 -3.86 -6.33 -2.62
N LEU A 8 -4.74 -5.42 -3.06
CA LEU A 8 -4.46 -4.45 -4.13
C LEU A 8 -3.24 -3.57 -3.82
N CYS A 9 -2.99 -3.26 -2.54
CA CYS A 9 -1.85 -2.44 -2.15
C CYS A 9 -0.49 -3.08 -2.48
N ASP A 10 -0.41 -4.41 -2.61
CA ASP A 10 0.84 -5.12 -2.90
C ASP A 10 1.39 -4.78 -4.30
N SER A 11 0.50 -4.77 -5.28
CA SER A 11 0.81 -4.40 -6.68
C SER A 11 0.68 -2.90 -6.95
N CYS A 12 0.41 -2.07 -5.94
CA CYS A 12 0.12 -0.65 -6.12
C CYS A 12 1.40 0.20 -6.23
N ALA A 13 1.51 1.04 -7.25
CA ALA A 13 2.62 1.97 -7.46
C ALA A 13 2.71 3.07 -6.37
N HIS A 14 1.58 3.45 -5.78
CA HIS A 14 1.53 4.47 -4.72
C HIS A 14 1.88 3.91 -3.33
N GLN A 15 1.89 2.59 -3.15
CA GLN A 15 2.15 1.96 -1.86
C GLN A 15 3.63 2.08 -1.49
N ARG A 16 3.90 2.49 -0.25
CA ARG A 16 5.23 2.51 0.34
C ARG A 16 5.24 1.69 1.63
N LEU A 17 6.16 0.73 1.76
CA LEU A 17 6.35 0.00 3.01
C LEU A 17 7.22 0.83 3.96
N VAL A 18 6.74 1.02 5.18
CA VAL A 18 7.42 1.74 6.25
C VAL A 18 7.65 0.75 7.38
N SER A 19 8.90 0.34 7.57
CA SER A 19 9.34 -0.49 8.69
C SER A 19 9.72 0.39 9.87
N ASN A 20 9.34 -0.01 11.08
CA ASN A 20 9.76 0.64 12.32
C ASN A 20 10.83 -0.20 13.05
N THR A 21 11.57 0.42 13.96
CA THR A 21 12.61 -0.24 14.78
C THR A 21 12.10 -1.41 15.63
N ARG A 22 10.79 -1.48 15.90
CA ARG A 22 10.13 -2.61 16.59
C ARG A 22 9.85 -3.82 15.68
N GLY A 23 10.30 -3.81 14.42
CA GLY A 23 10.09 -4.91 13.46
C GLY A 23 8.72 -4.92 12.77
N SER A 24 7.85 -3.96 13.06
CA SER A 24 6.55 -3.84 12.38
C SER A 24 6.68 -3.12 11.03
N VAL A 25 6.03 -3.67 10.00
CA VAL A 25 6.02 -3.10 8.64
C VAL A 25 4.61 -2.66 8.24
N PHE A 26 4.43 -1.35 8.09
CA PHE A 26 3.16 -0.74 7.72
C PHE A 26 3.13 -0.37 6.25
N SER A 27 1.97 -0.50 5.61
CA SER A 27 1.75 0.08 4.28
C SER A 27 1.32 1.54 4.43
N LEU A 28 2.02 2.42 3.75
CA LEU A 28 1.71 3.83 3.64
C LEU A 28 1.19 4.12 2.23
N CYS A 29 0.00 4.70 2.15
CA CYS A 29 -0.58 5.18 0.90
C CYS A 29 -0.14 6.62 0.66
N ARG A 30 0.73 6.85 -0.33
CA ARG A 30 1.19 8.21 -0.67
C ARG A 30 0.06 9.09 -1.21
N ARG A 31 -0.92 8.47 -1.87
CA ARG A 31 -2.09 9.12 -2.47
C ARG A 31 -3.01 9.84 -1.46
N SER A 32 -2.92 9.45 -0.19
CA SER A 32 -3.62 10.13 0.91
C SER A 32 -3.19 11.59 1.09
N ALA A 33 -1.99 11.97 0.62
CA ALA A 33 -1.52 13.34 0.65
C ALA A 33 -2.30 14.27 -0.30
N GLU A 34 -2.70 13.75 -1.46
CA GLU A 34 -3.44 14.50 -2.48
C GLU A 34 -4.94 14.40 -2.26
N ASP A 35 -5.42 13.23 -1.82
CA ASP A 35 -6.84 12.95 -1.73
C ASP A 35 -7.20 12.29 -0.39
N ARG A 36 -7.92 13.05 0.44
CA ARG A 36 -8.31 12.66 1.80
C ARG A 36 -9.24 11.46 1.84
N ARG A 37 -9.82 11.05 0.70
CA ARG A 37 -10.63 9.83 0.59
C ARG A 37 -9.80 8.57 0.82
N TYR A 38 -8.48 8.64 0.62
CA TYR A 38 -7.59 7.51 0.86
C TYR A 38 -6.98 7.62 2.27
N PRO A 39 -7.05 6.55 3.09
CA PRO A 39 -6.37 6.52 4.37
C PRO A 39 -4.85 6.43 4.18
N ARG A 40 -4.09 7.26 4.90
CA ARG A 40 -2.61 7.24 4.90
C ARG A 40 -2.05 5.87 5.28
N TYR A 41 -2.72 5.20 6.20
CA TYR A 41 -2.39 3.84 6.63
C TYR A 41 -3.62 2.94 6.39
N PRO A 42 -3.76 2.34 5.19
CA PRO A 42 -4.88 1.45 4.91
C PRO A 42 -4.81 0.19 5.79
N ARG A 43 -5.97 -0.27 6.24
CA ARG A 43 -6.10 -1.57 6.91
C ARG A 43 -5.97 -2.67 5.86
N LEU A 44 -5.07 -3.62 6.10
CA LEU A 44 -4.81 -4.74 5.21
C LEU A 44 -5.65 -5.96 5.62
N PRO A 45 -6.06 -6.81 4.66
CA PRO A 45 -5.81 -6.73 3.21
C PRO A 45 -6.75 -5.74 2.50
N VAL A 46 -6.21 -4.92 1.59
CA VAL A 46 -7.05 -4.00 0.78
C VAL A 46 -7.66 -4.76 -0.39
N THR A 47 -8.95 -5.05 -0.31
CA THR A 47 -9.69 -5.73 -1.38
C THR A 47 -10.31 -4.76 -2.39
N ARG A 48 -10.53 -3.50 -2.00
CA ARG A 48 -11.13 -2.47 -2.86
C ARG A 48 -10.39 -1.14 -2.71
N CYS A 49 -9.84 -0.64 -3.80
CA CYS A 49 -9.20 0.67 -3.85
C CYS A 49 -9.52 1.33 -5.19
N ALA A 50 -10.30 2.41 -5.17
CA ALA A 50 -10.63 3.20 -6.37
C ALA A 50 -9.38 3.87 -6.99
N GLY A 51 -8.31 3.98 -6.20
CA GLY A 51 -7.04 4.58 -6.60
C GLY A 51 -5.91 3.58 -6.78
N HIS A 52 -6.24 2.31 -7.00
CA HIS A 52 -5.25 1.29 -7.29
C HIS A 52 -4.60 1.56 -8.64
N GLU A 53 -3.29 1.73 -8.64
CA GLU A 53 -2.50 1.82 -9.87
C GLU A 53 -1.50 0.69 -9.86
N ARG A 54 -1.62 -0.26 -10.79
CA ARG A 54 -0.69 -1.38 -10.87
C ARG A 54 0.68 -0.85 -11.23
N ARG A 55 1.68 -1.13 -10.41
CA ARG A 55 3.07 -0.93 -10.79
C ARG A 55 3.31 -1.84 -12.00
N ALA A 56 3.59 -1.24 -13.15
CA ALA A 56 4.01 -2.02 -14.31
C ALA A 56 5.20 -2.91 -13.86
N PRO A 57 5.14 -4.24 -14.05
CA PRO A 57 6.34 -5.03 -13.93
C PRO A 57 7.29 -4.47 -14.98
N GLY A 58 8.38 -3.84 -14.54
CA GLY A 58 9.35 -3.25 -15.45
C GLY A 58 9.84 -4.33 -16.41
N SER A 59 9.80 -4.00 -17.70
CA SER A 59 10.31 -4.80 -18.81
C SER A 59 11.79 -5.15 -18.67
#